data_AF-A0A0G0Q437-F1
#
_entry.id   AF-A0A0G0Q437-F1
#
_cell.length_a   1.000
_cell.length_b   1.000
_cell.length_c   1.000
_cell.angle_alpha   90.00
_cell.angle_beta   90.00
_cell.angle_gamma   90.00
#
_symmetry.space_group_name_H-M   'P 1'
#
loop_
_entity.id
_entity.type
_entity.pdbx_description
1 polymer ?
#
loop_
_entity_poly.entity_id
_entity_poly.type
_entity_poly.pdbx_seq_one_letter_code
_entity_poly.pdbx_strand_id
1 'polypeptide(L)' 'VEIKDYVFIGPRAIILPGVSIGRGAVVAAGAVVTKNVPDFAIVGGVPAKVIGERKNKNLNYRLGRARLFQ' A
#
# COMPACT_ATOMS: atom_id res chain seq x y z
N VAL A 1 2.96 12.79 1.28
CA VAL A 1 2.94 11.31 1.24
C VAL A 1 2.79 10.93 -0.20
N GLU A 2 3.66 10.06 -0.69
CA GLU A 2 3.59 9.57 -2.08
C GLU A 2 3.01 8.15 -2.06
N ILE A 3 1.96 7.92 -2.84
CA ILE A 3 1.32 6.61 -2.97
C ILE A 3 1.41 6.22 -4.45
N LYS A 4 2.20 5.18 -4.74
CA LYS A 4 2.34 4.66 -6.11
C LYS A 4 1.11 3.84 -6.53
N ASP A 5 1.10 3.44 -7.80
CA ASP A 5 0.02 2.64 -8.37
C ASP A 5 -0.20 1.32 -7.63
N TYR A 6 -1.47 0.88 -7.63
CA TYR A 6 -1.88 -0.44 -7.16
C TYR A 6 -1.61 -0.75 -5.69
N VAL A 7 -1.31 0.27 -4.89
CA VAL A 7 -1.18 0.18 -3.43
C VAL A 7 -2.53 -0.13 -2.81
N PHE A 8 -2.53 -1.01 -1.82
CA PHE A 8 -3.69 -1.27 -0.97
C PHE A 8 -3.47 -0.69 0.41
N ILE A 9 -4.38 0.16 0.87
CA ILE A 9 -4.34 0.77 2.21
C ILE A 9 -5.53 0.21 3.00
N GLY A 10 -5.21 -0.54 4.06
CA GLY A 10 -6.20 -1.05 4.99
C GLY A 10 -6.91 0.08 5.77
N PRO A 11 -8.14 -0.16 6.23
CA PRO A 11 -8.90 0.83 6.98
C PRO A 11 -8.16 1.26 8.26
N ARG A 12 -8.27 2.55 8.59
CA ARG A 12 -7.62 3.19 9.76
C ARG A 12 -6.08 3.07 9.78
N ALA A 13 -5.43 2.84 8.64
CA ALA A 13 -3.99 3.01 8.57
C ALA A 13 -3.62 4.50 8.67
N ILE A 14 -2.54 4.81 9.39
CA ILE A 14 -2.00 6.16 9.54
C ILE A 14 -0.64 6.19 8.85
N ILE A 15 -0.46 7.08 7.87
CA ILE A 15 0.80 7.25 7.14
C ILE A 15 1.39 8.59 7.52
N LEU A 16 2.63 8.59 8.05
CA LEU A 16 3.29 9.81 8.45
C LEU A 16 3.73 10.67 7.24
N PRO A 17 3.84 12.00 7.40
CA PRO A 17 4.36 12.89 6.36
C PRO A 17 5.78 12.47 5.91
N GLY A 18 6.09 12.69 4.63
CA GLY A 18 7.40 12.35 4.06
C GLY A 18 7.61 10.87 3.72
N VAL A 19 6.63 10.00 4.00
CA VAL A 19 6.69 8.59 3.61
C VAL A 19 6.25 8.39 2.14
N SER A 20 7.02 7.57 1.42
CA SER A 20 6.66 7.03 0.10
C SER A 20 6.26 5.56 0.20
N ILE A 21 5.14 5.20 -0.41
CA ILE A 21 4.64 3.82 -0.51
C ILE A 21 4.88 3.29 -1.91
N GLY A 22 5.67 2.22 -1.99
CA GLY A 22 6.05 1.55 -3.22
C GLY A 22 4.89 0.94 -4.00
N ARG A 23 5.09 0.71 -5.30
CA ARG A 23 4.07 0.19 -6.22
C ARG A 23 3.58 -1.17 -5.73
N GLY A 24 2.27 -1.36 -5.69
CA GLY A 24 1.70 -2.65 -5.31
C GLY A 24 1.84 -3.05 -3.84
N ALA A 25 2.40 -2.17 -3.00
CA ALA A 25 2.56 -2.41 -1.57
C ALA A 25 1.21 -2.51 -0.85
N VAL A 26 1.20 -3.18 0.29
CA VAL A 26 0.01 -3.47 1.09
C VAL A 26 0.24 -2.96 2.51
N VAL A 27 -0.61 -2.04 2.95
CA VAL A 27 -0.62 -1.54 4.34
C VAL A 27 -1.77 -2.20 5.08
N ALA A 28 -1.47 -2.94 6.15
CA ALA A 28 -2.48 -3.59 6.97
C ALA A 28 -3.38 -2.58 7.68
N ALA A 29 -4.59 -3.03 8.06
CA ALA A 29 -5.52 -2.21 8.82
C ALA A 29 -4.91 -1.77 10.16
N GLY A 30 -5.14 -0.51 10.56
CA GLY A 30 -4.62 0.04 11.81
C GLY A 30 -3.10 0.20 11.90
N ALA A 31 -2.37 0.05 10.79
CA ALA A 31 -0.91 0.21 10.79
C ALA A 31 -0.49 1.69 10.87
N VAL A 32 0.60 1.99 11.59
CA VAL A 32 1.21 3.33 11.64
C VAL A 32 2.52 3.30 10.87
N VAL A 33 2.49 3.80 9.64
CA VAL A 33 3.63 3.77 8.71
C VAL A 33 4.54 4.96 8.98
N THR A 34 5.72 4.68 9.55
CA THR A 34 6.73 5.67 9.94
C THR A 34 7.94 5.74 8.99
N LYS A 35 8.06 4.79 8.06
CA LYS A 35 9.20 4.66 7.13
C LYS A 35 8.71 4.33 5.72
N ASN A 36 9.55 4.61 4.73
CA ASN A 36 9.28 4.27 3.33
C ASN A 36 9.04 2.77 3.16
N VAL A 37 8.03 2.44 2.35
CA VAL A 37 7.61 1.06 2.10
C VAL A 37 8.10 0.64 0.72
N PRO A 38 8.87 -0.45 0.60
CA PRO A 38 9.33 -0.96 -0.70
C PRO A 38 8.18 -1.40 -1.60
N ASP A 39 8.45 -1.44 -2.90
CA ASP A 39 7.50 -1.99 -3.89
C ASP A 39 7.12 -3.43 -3.51
N PHE A 40 5.85 -3.79 -3.65
CA PHE A 40 5.28 -5.10 -3.31
C PHE A 40 5.41 -5.53 -1.83
N ALA A 41 5.95 -4.71 -0.94
CA ALA A 41 6.05 -5.06 0.48
C ALA A 41 4.67 -5.02 1.17
N ILE A 42 4.47 -5.95 2.11
CA ILE A 42 3.32 -5.98 3.00
C ILE A 42 3.80 -5.47 4.36
N VAL A 43 3.23 -4.37 4.84
CA VAL A 43 3.57 -3.75 6.12
C VAL A 43 2.40 -3.72 7.08
N GLY A 44 2.66 -3.88 8.37
CA GLY A 44 1.62 -3.85 9.40
C GLY A 44 2.16 -3.58 10.81
N GLY A 45 1.27 -3.19 11.72
CA GLY A 45 1.57 -2.91 13.12
C GLY A 45 1.83 -1.44 13.43
N VAL A 46 2.12 -1.15 14.71
CA VAL A 46 2.41 0.17 15.26
C VAL A 46 3.69 0.09 16.10
N PRO A 47 4.86 0.53 15.61
CA PRO A 47 5.13 1.06 14.26
C PRO A 47 5.09 -0.03 13.18
N ALA A 48 4.76 0.36 11.94
CA ALA A 48 4.63 -0.58 10.82
C ALA A 48 5.97 -1.23 10.48
N LYS A 49 5.97 -2.57 10.41
CA LYS A 49 7.11 -3.40 9.98
C LYS A 49 6.72 -4.22 8.76
N VAL A 50 7.72 -4.62 7.98
CA VAL A 50 7.51 -5.58 6.88
C VAL A 50 7.14 -6.93 7.47
N ILE A 51 5.95 -7.42 7.13
CA ILE A 51 5.43 -8.73 7.57
C ILE A 51 5.45 -9.76 6.44
N GLY A 52 5.66 -9.32 5.20
CA GLY A 52 5.78 -10.20 4.04
C GLY A 52 5.94 -9.44 2.74
N GLU A 53 5.95 -10.18 1.64
CA GLU A 53 5.99 -9.64 0.28
C GLU A 53 4.79 -10.17 -0.50
N ARG A 54 4.23 -9.30 -1.34
CA ARG A 54 3.15 -9.65 -2.25
C ARG A 54 3.68 -10.57 -3.35
N LYS A 55 3.21 -11.83 -3.32
CA LYS A 55 3.62 -12.86 -4.29
C LYS A 55 3.26 -12.52 -5.74
N ASN A 56 2.10 -11.89 -5.97
CA ASN A 56 1.67 -11.51 -7.31
C ASN A 56 2.26 -10.15 -7.71
N LYS A 57 3.24 -10.19 -8.62
CA LYS A 57 3.88 -9.00 -9.19
C LYS A 57 3.20 -8.47 -10.47
N ASN A 58 2.36 -9.29 -11.11
CA ASN A 58 1.62 -8.89 -12.31
C ASN A 58 0.26 -8.28 -11.92
N LEU A 59 0.29 -6.99 -11.61
CA LEU A 59 -0.85 -6.23 -11.12
C LEU A 59 -1.72 -5.72 -12.29
N ASN A 60 -2.70 -6.52 -12.70
CA ASN A 60 -3.70 -6.15 -13.69
C ASN A 60 -5.08 -5.97 -13.03
N TYR A 61 -5.42 -4.75 -12.65
CA TYR A 61 -6.76 -4.42 -12.15
C TYR A 61 -7.61 -3.95 -13.32
N ARG A 62 -8.35 -4.89 -13.92
CA ARG A 62 -9.38 -4.56 -14.91
C ARG A 62 -10.69 -4.28 -14.19
N LEU A 63 -11.12 -3.02 -14.21
CA LEU A 63 -12.51 -2.70 -13.92
C LEU A 63 -13.32 -3.30 -15.07
N GLY A 64 -14.16 -4.30 -14.78
CA GLY A 64 -15.10 -4.89 -15.76
C GLY A 64 -16.23 -3.93 -16.18
N ARG A 65 -16.09 -2.65 -15.88
CA ARG A 65 -17.01 -1.56 -16.17
C ARG A 65 -16.22 -0.28 -16.46
N ALA A 66 -16.85 0.69 -17.12
CA ALA A 66 -16.24 1.99 -17.37
C ALA A 66 -15.82 2.67 -16.05
N ARG A 67 -14.64 3.29 -16.03
CA ARG A 67 -14.24 4.25 -14.98
C ARG A 67 -15.13 5.48 -15.14
N LEU A 68 -16.10 5.63 -14.25
CA LEU A 68 -17.04 6.75 -14.29
C LEU A 68 -16.43 8.06 -13.79
N PHE A 69 -15.32 8.01 -13.03
CA PHE A 69 -14.63 9.19 -12.51
C PHE A 69 -13.11 8.92 -12.48
N GLN A 70 -12.32 9.94 -12.82
CA GLN A 70 -10.85 9.92 -12.86
C GLN A 70 -10.29 11.04 -11.99
#